data_AF-A0A015LD51-F1
#
_entry.id   AF-A0A015LD51-F1
#
_cell.length_a   1.000
_cell.length_b   1.000
_cell.length_c   1.000
_cell.angle_alpha   90.00
_cell.angle_beta   90.00
_cell.angle_gamma   90.00
#
_symmetry.space_group_name_H-M   'P 1'
#
loop_
_entity.id
_entity.type
_entity.pdbx_description
1 polymer ?
#
loop_
_entity_poly.entity_id
_entity_poly.type
_entity_poly.pdbx_seq_one_letter_code
_entity_poly.pdbx_strand_id
1 'polypeptide(L)'
;MKKCWDEDPLKRPSASEVKYVVGNWIFRPDYDEEINEVKSNIMEFTDAPIENNNLSTKSHPQACYTSRLLNFTSEELNEILKSEDLNEFMI
;
A
#
# COMPACT_ATOMS: atom_id res chain seq x y z
N MET A 1 11.50 -3.41 3.09
CA MET A 1 10.24 -4.01 3.58
C MET A 1 10.41 -5.23 4.48
N LYS A 2 11.30 -6.20 4.21
CA LYS A 2 11.46 -7.42 5.05
C LYS A 2 11.57 -7.15 6.56
N LYS A 3 12.32 -6.11 6.97
CA LYS A 3 12.43 -5.68 8.37
C LYS A 3 11.10 -5.22 8.99
N CYS A 4 10.18 -4.67 8.19
CA CYS A 4 8.86 -4.22 8.66
C CYS A 4 7.93 -5.39 8.99
N TRP A 5 8.22 -6.58 8.45
CA TRP A 5 7.44 -7.81 8.67
C TRP A 5 8.15 -8.80 9.60
N ASP A 6 9.10 -8.32 10.41
CA ASP A 6 9.74 -9.17 11.42
C ASP A 6 8.68 -9.65 12.43
N GLU A 7 8.75 -10.94 12.78
CA GLU A 7 7.85 -11.54 13.78
C GLU A 7 8.01 -10.86 15.14
N ASP A 8 9.24 -10.46 15.48
CA ASP A 8 9.56 -9.72 16.68
C ASP A 8 9.28 -8.22 16.49
N PRO A 9 8.31 -7.64 17.22
CA PRO A 9 7.98 -6.22 17.10
C PRO A 9 9.16 -5.28 17.40
N LEU A 10 10.11 -5.72 18.24
CA LEU A 10 11.27 -4.90 18.63
C LEU A 10 12.32 -4.81 17.51
N LYS A 11 12.29 -5.74 16.55
CA LYS A 11 13.17 -5.71 15.37
C LYS A 11 12.58 -4.92 14.21
N ARG A 12 11.30 -4.54 14.31
CA ARG A 12 10.66 -3.70 13.31
C ARG A 12 11.21 -2.28 13.41
N PRO A 13 11.45 -1.62 12.26
CA PRO A 13 11.80 -0.20 12.26
C PRO A 13 10.64 0.63 12.80
N SER A 14 10.98 1.77 13.39
CA SER A 14 10.02 2.81 13.75
C SER A 14 9.39 3.45 12.52
N ALA A 15 8.23 4.09 12.70
CA ALA A 15 7.54 4.80 11.62
C ALA A 15 8.40 5.93 11.02
N SER A 16 9.23 6.60 11.83
CA SER A 16 10.13 7.66 11.36
C SER A 16 11.25 7.11 10.48
N GLU A 17 11.84 5.97 10.84
CA GLU A 17 12.86 5.29 10.02
C GLU A 17 12.27 4.82 8.68
N VAL A 18 11.06 4.26 8.71
CA VAL A 18 10.35 3.87 7.48
C VAL A 18 10.10 5.09 6.60
N LYS A 19 9.59 6.20 7.17
CA LYS A 19 9.35 7.45 6.43
C LYS A 19 10.64 7.95 5.76
N TYR A 20 11.75 7.95 6.48
CA TYR A 20 13.03 8.39 5.97
C TYR A 20 13.52 7.54 4.79
N VAL A 21 13.43 6.20 4.91
CA VAL A 21 13.82 5.27 3.85
C VAL A 21 12.95 5.44 2.61
N VAL A 22 11.63 5.52 2.78
CA VAL A 22 10.68 5.71 1.67
C VAL A 22 10.92 7.05 0.98
N GLY A 23 11.11 8.14 1.74
CA GLY A 23 11.43 9.45 1.18
C GLY A 23 12.70 9.41 0.31
N ASN A 24 13.76 8.76 0.78
CA ASN A 24 15.00 8.63 0.00
C ASN A 24 14.84 7.84 -1.30
N TRP A 25 13.87 6.92 -1.38
CA TRP A 25 13.56 6.22 -2.62
C TRP A 25 12.80 7.11 -3.61
N ILE A 26 11.86 7.91 -3.11
CA ILE A 26 11.07 8.85 -3.92
C ILE A 26 11.96 9.95 -4.51
N PHE A 27 12.87 10.51 -3.72
CA PHE A 27 13.74 11.62 -4.14
C PHE A 27 15.05 11.18 -4.80
N ARG A 28 15.14 9.92 -5.23
CA ARG A 28 16.33 9.39 -5.91
C ARG A 28 16.30 9.82 -7.39
N PRO A 29 17.41 10.29 -7.99
CA PRO A 29 17.43 10.65 -9.41
C PRO A 29 17.10 9.43 -10.28
N ASP A 30 16.21 9.65 -11.25
CA ASP A 30 15.49 8.61 -12.00
C ASP A 30 16.40 7.62 -12.72
N TYR A 31 16.05 6.33 -12.58
CA TYR A 31 16.29 5.31 -13.60
C TYR A 31 14.92 5.00 -14.23
N ASP A 32 14.64 5.59 -15.40
CA ASP A 32 13.33 5.57 -16.07
C ASP A 32 12.70 4.16 -16.23
N GLU A 33 13.52 3.12 -16.29
CA GLU A 33 13.08 1.74 -16.53
C GLU A 33 12.40 1.11 -15.31
N GLU A 34 12.89 1.36 -14.09
CA GLU A 34 12.31 0.80 -12.84
C GLU A 34 10.94 1.41 -12.50
N ILE A 35 10.70 2.68 -12.88
CA ILE A 35 9.42 3.36 -12.61
C ILE A 35 8.28 2.81 -13.47
N ASN A 36 8.56 2.46 -14.72
CA ASN A 36 7.55 1.90 -15.62
C ASN A 36 7.07 0.52 -15.16
N GLU A 37 7.99 -0.33 -14.69
CA GLU A 37 7.66 -1.63 -14.12
C GLU A 37 6.78 -1.49 -12.87
N VAL A 38 7.13 -0.58 -11.96
CA VAL A 38 6.34 -0.32 -10.74
C VAL A 38 4.94 0.19 -11.08
N LYS A 39 4.81 1.13 -12.03
CA LYS A 39 3.51 1.63 -12.49
C LYS A 39 2.65 0.52 -13.09
N SER A 40 3.24 -0.35 -13.91
CA SER A 40 2.54 -1.50 -14.50
C SER A 40 2.02 -2.45 -13.42
N ASN A 41 2.85 -2.78 -12.43
CA ASN A 41 2.47 -3.68 -11.32
C ASN A 41 1.33 -3.09 -10.46
N ILE A 42 1.34 -1.77 -10.23
CA ILE A 42 0.26 -1.08 -9.50
C ILE A 42 -1.05 -1.16 -10.30
N MET A 43 -1.00 -0.87 -11.61
CA MET A 43 -2.17 -0.90 -12.47
C MET A 43 -2.76 -2.32 -12.60
N GLU A 44 -1.92 -3.33 -12.73
CA GLU A 44 -2.35 -4.75 -12.73
C GLU A 44 -3.05 -5.11 -11.41
N PHE A 45 -2.54 -4.64 -10.26
CA PHE A 45 -3.16 -4.89 -8.97
C PHE A 45 -4.49 -4.16 -8.79
N THR A 46 -4.63 -2.93 -9.31
CA THR A 46 -5.90 -2.18 -9.25
C THR A 46 -6.96 -2.76 -10.18
N ASP A 47 -6.54 -3.27 -11.33
CA ASP A 47 -7.45 -3.86 -12.33
C ASP A 47 -7.81 -5.31 -11.99
N ALA A 48 -7.09 -5.94 -11.06
CA ALA A 48 -7.39 -7.29 -10.61
C ALA A 48 -8.80 -7.34 -9.99
N PRO A 49 -9.63 -8.33 -10.36
CA PRO A 49 -10.94 -8.49 -9.75
C PRO A 49 -10.77 -8.70 -8.24
N ILE A 50 -11.57 -7.97 -7.46
CA ILE A 50 -11.59 -8.13 -6.01
C ILE A 50 -12.18 -9.51 -5.69
N GLU A 51 -11.32 -10.52 -5.60
CA GLU A 51 -11.68 -11.74 -4.93
C GLU A 51 -11.85 -11.39 -3.46
N ASN A 52 -13.11 -11.39 -3.03
CA ASN A 52 -13.46 -11.37 -1.62
C ASN A 52 -13.03 -12.73 -1.06
N ASN A 53 -11.73 -12.85 -0.81
CA ASN A 53 -11.14 -13.98 -0.14
C ASN A 53 -11.82 -14.02 1.22
N ASN A 54 -12.78 -14.93 1.38
CA ASN A 54 -13.23 -15.34 2.70
C ASN A 54 -11.96 -15.77 3.42
N LEU A 55 -11.40 -14.87 4.25
CA LEU A 55 -10.11 -15.05 4.91
C LEU A 55 -10.21 -16.33 5.73
N SER A 56 -9.71 -17.44 5.16
CA SER A 56 -9.73 -18.77 5.78
C SER A 56 -8.71 -18.88 6.92
N THR A 57 -8.19 -17.74 7.39
CA THR A 57 -7.32 -17.67 8.54
C THR A 57 -8.18 -17.60 9.80
N LYS A 58 -8.06 -18.59 10.69
CA LYS A 58 -8.64 -18.51 12.04
C LYS A 58 -8.24 -17.17 12.67
N SER A 59 -9.23 -16.35 13.00
CA SER A 59 -8.98 -15.11 13.73
C SER A 59 -8.42 -15.44 15.11
N HIS A 60 -7.48 -14.64 15.59
CA HIS A 60 -7.03 -14.73 16.97
C HIS A 60 -8.18 -14.28 17.90
N PRO A 61 -8.43 -14.94 19.05
CA PRO A 61 -9.56 -14.59 19.93
C PRO A 61 -9.53 -13.15 20.46
N GLN A 62 -8.35 -12.51 20.45
CA GLN A 62 -8.15 -11.12 20.87
C GLN A 62 -8.13 -10.14 19.70
N ALA A 63 -8.24 -10.60 18.45
CA ALA A 63 -8.24 -9.72 17.30
C ALA A 63 -9.61 -9.03 17.17
N CYS A 64 -9.62 -7.71 17.25
CA CYS A 64 -10.81 -6.89 17.00
C CYS A 64 -10.78 -6.39 15.55
N TYR A 65 -11.54 -7.04 14.67
CA TYR A 65 -11.67 -6.62 13.27
C TYR A 65 -12.81 -5.61 13.14
N THR A 66 -12.54 -4.33 13.46
CA THR A 66 -13.50 -3.24 13.20
C THR A 66 -13.36 -2.64 11.79
N SER A 67 -12.49 -3.21 10.96
CA SER A 67 -12.34 -2.78 9.57
C SER A 67 -13.63 -3.07 8.81
N ARG A 68 -14.38 -2.01 8.49
CA ARG A 68 -15.44 -2.08 7.48
C ARG A 68 -14.78 -2.50 6.17
N LEU A 69 -15.42 -3.41 5.43
CA LEU A 69 -15.00 -3.75 4.08
C LEU A 69 -14.96 -2.45 3.27
N LEU A 70 -13.76 -2.01 2.90
CA LEU A 70 -13.61 -0.87 2.00
C LEU A 70 -14.10 -1.33 0.64
N ASN A 71 -15.19 -0.72 0.17
CA ASN A 71 -15.70 -1.01 -1.15
C ASN A 71 -14.83 -0.30 -2.18
N PHE A 72 -13.75 -0.95 -2.62
CA PHE A 72 -12.82 -0.39 -3.60
C PHE A 72 -13.46 -0.20 -5.00
N THR A 73 -14.69 -0.66 -5.21
CA THR A 73 -15.48 -0.34 -6.42
C THR A 73 -16.47 0.80 -6.22
N SER A 74 -16.43 1.51 -5.08
CA SER A 74 -17.32 2.65 -4.89
C SER A 74 -16.99 3.75 -5.88
N GLU A 75 -18.03 4.37 -6.42
CA GLU A 75 -17.91 5.52 -7.31
C GLU A 75 -17.12 6.65 -6.62
N GLU A 76 -17.34 6.86 -5.31
CA GLU A 76 -16.60 7.81 -4.49
C GLU A 76 -15.09 7.55 -4.45
N LEU A 77 -14.64 6.29 -4.34
CA LEU A 77 -13.22 5.95 -4.32
C LEU A 77 -12.59 6.09 -5.71
N ASN A 78 -13.34 5.72 -6.77
CA ASN A 78 -12.92 5.95 -8.14
C ASN A 78 -12.80 7.44 -8.47
N GLU A 79 -13.68 8.28 -7.95
CA GLU A 79 -13.59 9.73 -8.12
C GLU A 79 -12.40 10.31 -7.33
N ILE A 80 -12.11 9.83 -6.12
CA ILE A 80 -10.90 10.23 -5.37
C ILE A 80 -9.64 9.88 -6.16
N LEU A 81 -9.53 8.65 -6.66
CA LEU A 81 -8.37 8.18 -7.45
C LEU A 81 -8.21 8.93 -8.79
N LYS A 82 -9.30 9.39 -9.41
CA LYS A 82 -9.25 10.24 -10.62
C LYS A 82 -8.93 11.69 -10.30
N SER A 83 -9.32 12.17 -9.12
CA SER A 83 -9.12 13.55 -8.67
C SER A 83 -7.73 13.79 -8.11
N GLU A 84 -7.13 12.77 -7.50
CA GLU A 84 -5.72 12.73 -7.16
C GLU A 84 -4.93 12.40 -8.44
N ASP A 85 -4.75 13.41 -9.30
CA ASP A 85 -3.54 13.45 -10.10
C ASP A 85 -2.39 13.24 -9.10
N LEU A 86 -1.65 12.13 -9.22
CA LEU A 86 -0.53 11.74 -8.33
C LEU A 86 0.61 12.80 -8.25
N ASN A 87 0.39 13.97 -8.83
CA ASN A 87 1.22 15.16 -8.83
C ASN A 87 1.16 15.97 -7.51
N GLU A 88 0.20 15.74 -6.60
CA GLU A 88 0.05 16.58 -5.38
C GLU A 88 0.76 16.02 -4.12
N PHE A 89 1.47 14.89 -4.20
CA PHE A 89 2.37 14.44 -3.12
C PHE A 89 3.80 15.05 -3.19
N MET A 90 3.98 16.09 -4.01
CA MET A 90 5.26 16.78 -4.25
C MET A 90 5.46 18.06 -3.41
N ILE A 91 5.17 18.02 -2.11
CA ILE A 91 5.64 19.05 -1.14
C ILE A 91 6.43 18.38 0.00
#